data_AF-A0A3N1Y129-F1
#
_entry.id   AF-A0A3N1Y129-F1
#
_cell.length_a   1.000
_cell.length_b   1.000
_cell.length_c   1.000
_cell.angle_alpha   90.00
_cell.angle_beta   90.00
_cell.angle_gamma   90.00
#
_symmetry.space_group_name_H-M   'P 1'
#
loop_
_entity.id
_entity.type
_entity.pdbx_description
1 polymer ?
#
loop_
_entity_poly.entity_id
_entity_poly.type
_entity_poly.pdbx_seq_one_letter_code
_entity_poly.pdbx_strand_id
1 'polypeptide(L)'
;MSGPRPDALRFVEAFRDGGLARGLAEAIRREADPGRVYRFMEFCGGHTHAIARYGVEDLLPENIRMIHGPGCPVCVLPVGRVALAIELAGREGVTLCTYGDMLRVPGPDGDSLLKARARGADVRMVYSAADALAIARRETAREVVFFAIGFETTTPPTALVIRQAAAEGLANFSVLCNHVLTPSAMRAILEAPEVREFGRVPIDGFVGPAHVSTVIGTEPYRYFAEEYRKPVVVAGFEPLDVMQAVRMLVRQVNEGRAEVENEYARAVRPEGNRKAQELVAEVFELRRSFEWRGLGLVPYSALRIKAAYAAFDAERRFALEAPSVPDHRACACAAILRGARHPRDCRLFGTVCTPQTPVGSCMVSSEGACAAYYTYGRFRPSPSLPTPPEGEWRGEGGEGAAARRSGSLERAPPRPSPRPRRGSGVGRGAKVPLRGVRVLWSAPPRPSPRPRRGRGVGRGAKVPLRGVRVLWSAPPRPSPRPRRGSGVGRGAKVPLRGVRVLWSAPPRPSPRPRRGRGVGRGAKVPLRGVRVLWSAPPRPSPRPCRGRGRGRGRGSGASPPPPRSGGGREGAPWGDEA
;
A
#
# COMPACT_ATOMS: atom_id res chain seq x y z
N MET A 1 18.56 -14.10 -18.88
CA MET A 1 18.41 -13.30 -17.65
C MET A 1 19.52 -12.26 -17.60
N SER A 2 19.34 -11.18 -18.35
CA SER A 2 20.14 -9.97 -18.22
C SER A 2 19.50 -9.13 -17.13
N GLY A 3 20.20 -8.96 -16.01
CA GLY A 3 19.81 -7.98 -15.00
C GLY A 3 19.72 -6.56 -15.61
N PRO A 4 19.01 -5.64 -14.94
CA PRO A 4 18.86 -4.27 -15.44
C PRO A 4 20.23 -3.61 -15.64
N ARG A 5 20.36 -2.80 -16.69
CA ARG A 5 21.60 -2.13 -17.08
C ARG A 5 22.07 -1.18 -15.96
N PRO A 6 23.39 -1.01 -15.73
CA PRO A 6 23.94 -0.14 -14.68
C PRO A 6 23.51 1.33 -14.78
N ASP A 7 23.05 1.78 -15.95
CA ASP A 7 22.56 3.15 -16.14
C ASP A 7 21.19 3.39 -15.47
N ALA A 8 20.36 2.36 -15.28
CA ALA A 8 19.03 2.50 -14.67
C ALA A 8 19.09 2.80 -13.15
N LEU A 9 20.16 2.36 -12.47
CA LEU A 9 20.39 2.66 -11.05
C LEU A 9 20.82 4.11 -10.83
N ARG A 10 21.54 4.71 -11.79
CA ARG A 10 21.98 6.12 -11.72
C ARG A 10 20.83 7.13 -11.76
N PHE A 11 19.71 6.78 -12.40
CA PHE A 11 18.56 7.68 -12.46
C PHE A 11 17.84 7.81 -11.11
N VAL A 12 17.66 6.70 -10.38
CA VAL A 12 16.92 6.71 -9.09
C VAL A 12 17.75 7.34 -7.96
N GLU A 13 19.07 7.12 -7.95
CA GLU A 13 19.97 7.72 -6.96
C GLU A 13 19.96 9.26 -7.01
N ALA A 14 19.83 9.84 -8.20
CA ALA A 14 19.72 11.29 -8.38
C ALA A 14 18.48 11.88 -7.68
N PHE A 15 17.35 11.16 -7.67
CA PHE A 15 16.12 11.57 -6.98
C PHE A 15 16.15 11.34 -5.45
N ARG A 16 17.28 10.87 -4.91
CA ARG A 16 17.54 10.65 -3.48
C ARG A 16 18.70 11.48 -2.95
N ASP A 17 19.21 12.42 -3.73
CA ASP A 17 20.37 13.23 -3.34
C ASP A 17 20.02 14.18 -2.17
N GLY A 18 20.76 14.05 -1.08
CA GLY A 18 20.52 14.85 0.13
C GLY A 18 20.93 16.32 0.00
N GLY A 19 21.85 16.66 -0.92
CA GLY A 19 22.22 18.03 -1.21
C GLY A 19 21.08 18.77 -1.93
N LEU A 20 20.53 18.14 -2.97
CA LEU A 20 19.35 18.62 -3.68
C LEU A 20 18.13 18.71 -2.77
N ALA A 21 17.94 17.74 -1.87
CA ALA A 21 16.83 17.77 -0.91
C ALA A 21 16.90 18.99 0.01
N ARG A 22 18.08 19.33 0.53
CA ARG A 22 18.28 20.56 1.33
C ARG A 22 18.04 21.82 0.51
N GLY A 23 18.53 21.88 -0.73
CA GLY A 23 18.27 23.02 -1.61
C GLY A 23 16.77 23.21 -1.91
N LEU A 24 16.05 22.10 -2.10
CA LEU A 24 14.62 22.10 -2.36
C LEU A 24 13.81 22.48 -1.11
N ALA A 25 14.20 21.99 0.08
CA ALA A 25 13.63 22.40 1.35
C ALA A 25 13.73 23.92 1.57
N GLU A 26 14.90 24.49 1.27
CA GLU A 26 15.11 25.94 1.37
C GLU A 26 14.29 26.72 0.33
N ALA A 27 14.17 26.19 -0.89
CA ALA A 27 13.29 26.78 -1.90
C ALA A 27 11.82 26.77 -1.46
N ILE A 28 11.33 25.66 -0.89
CA ILE A 28 9.98 25.56 -0.32
C ILE A 28 9.79 26.57 0.81
N ARG A 29 10.77 26.69 1.72
CA ARG A 29 10.71 27.63 2.86
C ARG A 29 10.60 29.09 2.42
N ARG A 30 11.31 29.48 1.35
CA ARG A 30 11.23 30.84 0.79
C ARG A 30 9.92 31.12 0.05
N GLU A 31 9.33 30.09 -0.55
CA GLU A 31 8.08 30.23 -1.31
C GLU A 31 6.84 30.09 -0.43
N ALA A 32 6.92 29.39 0.70
CA ALA A 32 5.82 29.25 1.64
C ALA A 32 5.55 30.59 2.36
N ASP A 33 4.31 31.04 2.31
CA ASP A 33 3.82 32.18 3.08
C ASP A 33 3.78 31.80 4.57
N PRO A 34 4.56 32.47 5.44
CA PRO A 34 4.61 32.16 6.87
C PRO A 34 3.29 32.42 7.60
N GLY A 35 2.41 33.26 7.05
CA GLY A 35 1.08 33.54 7.60
C GLY A 35 0.03 32.48 7.25
N ARG A 36 0.35 31.53 6.36
CA ARG A 36 -0.56 30.49 5.88
C ARG A 36 -0.16 29.12 6.40
N VAL A 37 -1.17 28.30 6.72
CA VAL A 37 -0.97 26.85 6.96
C VAL A 37 -1.44 26.08 5.72
N TYR A 38 -0.51 25.41 5.06
CA TYR A 38 -0.77 24.55 3.90
C TYR A 38 -1.12 23.14 4.36
N ARG A 39 -2.12 22.55 3.75
CA ARG A 39 -2.57 21.19 4.06
C ARG A 39 -2.71 20.40 2.77
N PHE A 40 -1.70 19.58 2.49
CA PHE A 40 -1.65 18.76 1.28
C PHE A 40 -1.93 17.31 1.60
N MET A 41 -2.93 16.74 0.94
CA MET A 41 -3.25 15.33 1.09
C MET A 41 -2.52 14.52 0.02
N GLU A 42 -1.76 13.52 0.44
CA GLU A 42 -1.27 12.49 -0.48
C GLU A 42 -2.32 11.38 -0.60
N PHE A 43 -2.49 10.86 -1.81
CA PHE A 43 -3.43 9.78 -2.10
C PHE A 43 -2.68 8.53 -2.59
N CYS A 44 -1.58 8.14 -1.94
CA CYS A 44 -0.89 6.92 -2.31
C CYS A 44 -0.08 6.36 -1.14
N GLY A 45 -0.35 5.10 -0.79
CA GLY A 45 0.42 4.40 0.25
C GLY A 45 1.93 4.38 0.01
N GLY A 46 2.36 4.42 -1.26
CA GLY A 46 3.78 4.59 -1.61
C GLY A 46 4.33 5.98 -1.24
N HIS A 47 3.54 7.04 -1.39
CA HIS A 47 3.89 8.39 -0.90
C HIS A 47 3.89 8.44 0.63
N THR A 48 2.87 7.87 1.30
CA THR A 48 2.86 7.68 2.75
C THR A 48 4.17 7.04 3.23
N HIS A 49 4.57 5.95 2.58
CA HIS A 49 5.79 5.23 2.89
C HIS A 49 7.04 6.07 2.64
N ALA A 50 7.13 6.75 1.50
CA ALA A 50 8.27 7.59 1.14
C ALA A 50 8.45 8.76 2.11
N ILE A 51 7.35 9.47 2.41
CA ILE A 51 7.34 10.60 3.35
C ILE A 51 7.86 10.16 4.71
N ALA A 52 7.34 9.06 5.25
CA ALA A 52 7.76 8.53 6.55
C ALA A 52 9.20 8.00 6.54
N ARG A 53 9.56 7.19 5.54
CA ARG A 53 10.86 6.52 5.44
C ARG A 53 12.01 7.51 5.28
N TYR A 54 11.82 8.54 4.45
CA TYR A 54 12.86 9.52 4.14
C TYR A 54 12.77 10.78 5.00
N GLY A 55 11.78 10.88 5.90
CA GLY A 55 11.60 12.05 6.76
C GLY A 55 11.30 13.32 5.97
N VAL A 56 10.53 13.22 4.88
CA VAL A 56 10.21 14.37 4.02
C VAL A 56 9.55 15.48 4.82
N GLU A 57 8.61 15.13 5.71
CA GLU A 57 7.97 16.09 6.63
C GLU A 57 8.98 16.86 7.49
N ASP A 58 10.11 16.27 7.88
CA ASP A 58 11.12 16.94 8.72
C ASP A 58 11.91 17.99 7.93
N LEU A 59 11.89 17.91 6.61
CA LEU A 59 12.54 18.88 5.71
C LEU A 59 11.60 20.03 5.32
N LEU A 60 10.29 19.86 5.51
CA LEU A 60 9.30 20.88 5.16
C LEU A 60 9.18 21.93 6.29
N PRO A 61 8.79 23.17 5.96
CA PRO A 61 8.37 24.16 6.95
C PRO A 61 7.21 23.66 7.83
N GLU A 62 7.18 24.05 9.10
CA GLU A 62 6.16 23.59 10.07
C GLU A 62 4.72 23.97 9.69
N ASN A 63 4.57 25.02 8.89
CA ASN A 63 3.28 25.46 8.37
C ASN A 63 2.81 24.65 7.14
N ILE A 64 3.60 23.68 6.65
CA ILE A 64 3.17 22.70 5.63
C ILE A 64 2.85 21.37 6.30
N ARG A 65 1.59 20.95 6.19
CA ARG A 65 1.09 19.71 6.78
C ARG A 65 0.77 18.71 5.68
N MET A 66 1.39 17.54 5.78
CA MET A 66 1.03 16.40 4.95
C MET A 66 -0.11 15.63 5.62
N ILE A 67 -1.12 15.29 4.84
CA ILE A 67 -2.30 14.53 5.26
C ILE A 67 -2.29 13.20 4.53
N HIS A 68 -2.43 12.11 5.28
CA HIS A 68 -2.50 10.77 4.70
C HIS A 68 -3.92 10.45 4.26
N GLY A 69 -4.15 10.41 2.96
CA GLY A 69 -5.43 10.04 2.38
C GLY A 69 -5.65 8.52 2.33
N PRO A 70 -6.81 8.08 1.80
CA PRO A 70 -7.15 6.67 1.65
C PRO A 70 -6.45 6.02 0.44
N GLY A 71 -5.14 6.24 0.30
CA GLY A 71 -4.30 5.76 -0.80
C GLY A 71 -3.75 4.33 -0.63
N CYS A 72 -4.22 3.57 0.36
CA CYS A 72 -3.80 2.19 0.65
C CYS A 72 -5.01 1.24 0.46
N PRO A 73 -5.01 0.35 -0.54
CA PRO A 73 -6.19 -0.46 -0.86
C PRO A 73 -6.53 -1.49 0.23
N VAL A 74 -5.52 -1.97 0.95
CA VAL A 74 -5.67 -2.82 2.15
C VAL A 74 -6.40 -2.07 3.25
N CYS A 75 -6.06 -0.79 3.42
CA CYS A 75 -6.51 0.03 4.53
C CYS A 75 -7.98 0.41 4.37
N VAL A 76 -8.41 0.69 3.13
CA VAL A 76 -9.77 1.11 2.79
C VAL A 76 -10.75 -0.05 2.66
N LEU A 77 -10.28 -1.30 2.63
CA LEU A 77 -11.15 -2.45 2.49
C LEU A 77 -12.04 -2.60 3.74
N PRO A 78 -13.37 -2.65 3.60
CA PRO A 78 -14.27 -2.77 4.74
C PRO A 78 -14.22 -4.17 5.35
N VAL A 79 -14.57 -4.27 6.64
CA VAL A 79 -14.46 -5.52 7.41
C VAL A 79 -15.34 -6.63 6.80
N GLY A 80 -16.51 -6.28 6.27
CA GLY A 80 -17.41 -7.22 5.59
C GLY A 80 -16.76 -7.98 4.43
N ARG A 81 -15.87 -7.33 3.66
CA ARG A 81 -15.15 -8.00 2.55
C ARG A 81 -14.08 -8.97 3.04
N VAL A 82 -13.45 -8.67 4.18
CA VAL A 82 -12.53 -9.59 4.84
C VAL A 82 -13.29 -10.79 5.41
N ALA A 83 -14.50 -10.58 5.93
CA ALA A 83 -15.37 -11.66 6.39
C ALA A 83 -15.69 -12.66 5.27
N LEU A 84 -16.05 -12.18 4.08
CA LEU A 84 -16.26 -13.04 2.90
C LEU A 84 -15.03 -13.89 2.54
N ALA A 85 -13.83 -13.29 2.59
CA ALA A 85 -12.61 -14.02 2.31
C ALA A 85 -12.32 -15.09 3.37
N ILE A 86 -12.59 -14.80 4.64
CA ILE A 86 -12.45 -15.77 5.75
C ILE A 86 -13.47 -16.92 5.58
N GLU A 87 -14.72 -16.59 5.24
CA GLU A 87 -15.77 -17.58 4.98
C GLU A 87 -15.37 -18.50 3.83
N LEU A 88 -14.94 -17.94 2.69
CA LEU A 88 -14.47 -18.72 1.54
C LEU A 88 -13.30 -19.63 1.90
N ALA A 89 -12.33 -19.13 2.66
CA ALA A 89 -11.19 -19.93 3.11
C ALA A 89 -11.61 -21.13 3.96
N GLY A 90 -12.74 -21.03 4.67
CA GLY A 90 -13.29 -22.12 5.47
C GLY A 90 -14.04 -23.20 4.68
N ARG A 91 -14.35 -22.96 3.39
CA ARG A 91 -15.07 -23.93 2.55
C ARG A 91 -14.15 -25.07 2.12
N GLU A 92 -14.67 -26.31 2.19
CA GLU A 92 -13.92 -27.48 1.74
C GLU A 92 -13.60 -27.40 0.25
N GLY A 93 -12.38 -27.79 -0.13
CA GLY A 93 -11.96 -27.78 -1.53
C GLY A 93 -11.52 -26.42 -2.07
N VAL A 94 -11.63 -25.35 -1.29
CA VAL A 94 -11.20 -24.00 -1.69
C VAL A 94 -9.73 -23.75 -1.35
N THR A 95 -8.99 -23.20 -2.31
CA THR A 95 -7.67 -22.61 -2.11
C THR A 95 -7.78 -21.10 -2.28
N LEU A 96 -7.74 -20.34 -1.18
CA LEU A 96 -7.80 -18.88 -1.23
C LEU A 96 -6.41 -18.27 -1.43
N CYS A 97 -6.19 -17.63 -2.56
CA CYS A 97 -4.98 -16.88 -2.86
C CYS A 97 -5.14 -15.40 -2.50
N THR A 98 -4.18 -14.83 -1.78
CA THR A 98 -4.23 -13.43 -1.33
C THR A 98 -2.85 -12.78 -1.27
N TYR A 99 -2.78 -11.45 -1.32
CA TYR A 99 -1.56 -10.73 -1.00
C TYR A 99 -1.17 -10.89 0.49
N GLY A 100 0.12 -10.73 0.79
CA GLY A 100 0.67 -11.04 2.12
C GLY A 100 0.23 -10.11 3.25
N ASP A 101 -0.04 -8.84 2.93
CA ASP A 101 -0.61 -7.87 3.86
C ASP A 101 -2.03 -8.26 4.29
N MET A 102 -2.86 -8.71 3.35
CA MET A 102 -4.23 -9.15 3.58
C MET A 102 -4.35 -10.31 4.57
N LEU A 103 -3.29 -11.11 4.76
CA LEU A 103 -3.29 -12.20 5.75
C LEU A 103 -3.61 -11.72 7.16
N ARG A 104 -3.18 -10.50 7.52
CA ARG A 104 -3.29 -9.96 8.88
C ARG A 104 -4.35 -8.89 9.05
N VAL A 105 -5.11 -8.58 7.99
CA VAL A 105 -6.19 -7.60 8.11
C VAL A 105 -7.25 -8.14 9.08
N PRO A 106 -7.63 -7.37 10.11
CA PRO A 106 -8.64 -7.81 11.06
C PRO A 106 -10.01 -7.85 10.38
N GLY A 107 -10.62 -9.03 10.46
CA GLY A 107 -12.03 -9.31 10.16
C GLY A 107 -12.92 -9.15 11.41
N PRO A 108 -14.16 -9.64 11.34
CA PRO A 108 -15.10 -9.65 12.46
C PRO A 108 -14.49 -10.30 13.71
N ASP A 109 -14.77 -9.76 14.89
CA ASP A 109 -14.28 -10.25 16.20
C ASP A 109 -12.75 -10.42 16.28
N GLY A 110 -12.02 -9.67 15.45
CA GLY A 110 -10.56 -9.74 15.36
C GLY A 110 -10.04 -11.00 14.66
N ASP A 111 -10.89 -11.76 13.96
CA ASP A 111 -10.45 -12.87 13.12
C ASP A 111 -9.59 -12.40 11.94
N SER A 112 -8.91 -13.30 11.23
CA SER A 112 -8.11 -12.95 10.04
C SER A 112 -7.85 -14.16 9.17
N LEU A 113 -7.41 -13.93 7.93
CA LEU A 113 -6.97 -14.99 7.02
C LEU A 113 -5.79 -15.79 7.58
N LEU A 114 -4.89 -15.15 8.35
CA LEU A 114 -3.80 -15.84 9.04
C LEU A 114 -4.33 -16.78 10.14
N LYS A 115 -5.37 -16.36 10.88
CA LYS A 115 -6.04 -17.22 11.87
C LYS A 115 -6.84 -18.34 11.20
N ALA A 116 -7.52 -18.08 10.09
CA ALA A 116 -8.18 -19.10 9.29
C ALA A 116 -7.19 -20.17 8.82
N ARG A 117 -6.02 -19.75 8.31
CA ARG A 117 -4.93 -20.67 7.96
C ARG A 117 -4.45 -21.50 9.14
N ALA A 118 -4.35 -20.90 10.33
CA ALA A 118 -3.98 -21.62 11.55
C ALA A 118 -5.05 -22.66 11.98
N ARG A 119 -6.31 -22.46 11.59
CA ARG A 119 -7.41 -23.43 11.77
C ARG A 119 -7.47 -24.51 10.68
N GLY A 120 -6.56 -24.50 9.71
CA GLY A 120 -6.47 -25.53 8.66
C GLY A 120 -6.97 -25.11 7.28
N ALA A 121 -7.46 -23.88 7.11
CA ALA A 121 -7.84 -23.36 5.79
C ALA A 121 -6.63 -23.28 4.83
N ASP A 122 -6.84 -23.61 3.55
CA ASP A 122 -5.81 -23.45 2.52
C ASP A 122 -5.76 -22.01 2.01
N VAL A 123 -5.07 -21.15 2.78
CA VAL A 123 -4.80 -19.76 2.41
C VAL A 123 -3.35 -19.61 1.95
N ARG A 124 -3.15 -19.13 0.73
CA ARG A 124 -1.84 -19.01 0.09
C ARG A 124 -1.50 -17.56 -0.23
N MET A 125 -0.32 -17.15 0.19
CA MET A 125 0.24 -15.85 -0.19
C MET A 125 0.70 -15.89 -1.65
N VAL A 126 0.28 -14.90 -2.43
CA VAL A 126 0.74 -14.65 -3.79
C VAL A 126 1.35 -13.26 -3.92
N TYR A 127 2.23 -13.06 -4.90
CA TYR A 127 2.79 -11.75 -5.22
C TYR A 127 2.07 -11.08 -6.38
N SER A 128 1.39 -11.87 -7.21
CA SER A 128 0.67 -11.40 -8.39
C SER A 128 -0.60 -12.20 -8.65
N ALA A 129 -1.52 -11.63 -9.42
CA ALA A 129 -2.70 -12.34 -9.91
C ALA A 129 -2.32 -13.57 -10.75
N ALA A 130 -1.18 -13.51 -11.46
CA ALA A 130 -0.67 -14.60 -12.28
C ALA A 130 -0.25 -15.83 -11.45
N ASP A 131 0.22 -15.62 -10.22
CA ASP A 131 0.56 -16.73 -9.31
C ASP A 131 -0.70 -17.51 -8.92
N ALA A 132 -1.83 -16.83 -8.68
CA ALA A 132 -3.11 -17.46 -8.37
C ALA A 132 -3.63 -18.27 -9.57
N LEU A 133 -3.55 -17.71 -10.78
CA LEU A 133 -3.88 -18.45 -12.01
C LEU A 133 -2.97 -19.67 -12.20
N ALA A 134 -1.68 -19.55 -11.91
CA ALA A 134 -0.73 -20.66 -11.98
C ALA A 134 -1.03 -21.75 -10.94
N ILE A 135 -1.59 -21.41 -9.77
CA ILE A 135 -2.09 -22.39 -8.80
C ILE A 135 -3.30 -23.12 -9.38
N ALA A 136 -4.28 -22.40 -9.96
CA ALA A 136 -5.47 -22.99 -10.57
C ALA A 136 -5.14 -24.03 -11.66
N ARG A 137 -4.14 -23.75 -12.50
CA ARG A 137 -3.66 -24.68 -13.53
C ARG A 137 -3.08 -25.98 -12.97
N ARG A 138 -2.43 -25.93 -11.81
CA ARG A 138 -1.78 -27.09 -11.20
C ARG A 138 -2.74 -27.92 -10.35
N GLU A 139 -3.77 -27.28 -9.80
CA GLU A 139 -4.66 -27.87 -8.81
C GLU A 139 -6.09 -27.88 -9.34
N THR A 140 -6.31 -28.66 -10.39
CA THR A 140 -7.59 -28.74 -11.10
C THR A 140 -8.74 -29.32 -10.27
N ALA A 141 -8.44 -30.05 -9.19
CA ALA A 141 -9.42 -30.61 -8.26
C ALA A 141 -9.82 -29.65 -7.12
N ARG A 142 -9.30 -28.41 -7.12
CA ARG A 142 -9.56 -27.39 -6.10
C ARG A 142 -10.20 -26.16 -6.74
N GLU A 143 -11.09 -25.53 -6.01
CA GLU A 143 -11.63 -24.21 -6.34
C GLU A 143 -10.62 -23.14 -5.93
N VAL A 144 -9.91 -22.56 -6.89
CA VAL A 144 -8.88 -21.55 -6.62
C VAL A 144 -9.49 -20.16 -6.74
N VAL A 145 -9.58 -19.47 -5.60
CA VAL A 145 -10.16 -18.12 -5.52
C VAL A 145 -9.05 -17.12 -5.27
N PHE A 146 -8.92 -16.11 -6.13
CA PHE A 146 -8.05 -14.97 -5.89
C PHE A 146 -8.80 -13.83 -5.20
N PHE A 147 -8.40 -13.49 -3.97
CA PHE A 147 -8.90 -12.33 -3.26
C PHE A 147 -8.21 -11.07 -3.80
N ALA A 148 -8.82 -10.51 -4.85
CA ALA A 148 -8.26 -9.38 -5.57
C ALA A 148 -8.65 -8.06 -4.89
N ILE A 149 -7.62 -7.32 -4.45
CA ILE A 149 -7.75 -5.96 -3.94
C ILE A 149 -6.85 -5.02 -4.76
N GLY A 150 -7.14 -3.73 -4.66
CA GLY A 150 -6.25 -2.69 -5.15
C GLY A 150 -6.92 -1.68 -6.06
N PHE A 151 -6.16 -0.63 -6.35
CA PHE A 151 -6.59 0.48 -7.19
C PHE A 151 -6.43 0.16 -8.67
N GLU A 152 -6.45 1.20 -9.49
CA GLU A 152 -6.29 1.11 -10.95
C GLU A 152 -4.96 0.47 -11.36
N THR A 153 -3.96 0.41 -10.48
CA THR A 153 -2.65 -0.24 -10.72
C THR A 153 -2.72 -1.76 -10.72
N THR A 154 -3.57 -2.36 -9.89
CA THR A 154 -3.67 -3.82 -9.74
C THR A 154 -4.85 -4.41 -10.53
N THR A 155 -5.77 -3.56 -10.98
CA THR A 155 -6.94 -3.97 -11.75
C THR A 155 -6.58 -4.59 -13.12
N PRO A 156 -5.68 -4.01 -13.95
CA PRO A 156 -5.35 -4.59 -15.26
C PRO A 156 -4.71 -5.98 -15.19
N PRO A 157 -3.76 -6.28 -14.28
CA PRO A 157 -3.28 -7.64 -14.06
C PRO A 157 -4.40 -8.63 -13.72
N THR A 158 -5.39 -8.23 -12.90
CA THR A 158 -6.54 -9.08 -12.59
C THR A 158 -7.43 -9.33 -13.81
N ALA A 159 -7.73 -8.29 -14.60
CA ALA A 159 -8.45 -8.43 -15.87
C ALA A 159 -7.73 -9.40 -16.81
N LEU A 160 -6.40 -9.29 -16.90
CA LEU A 160 -5.59 -10.16 -17.76
C LEU A 160 -5.73 -11.63 -17.39
N VAL A 161 -5.66 -11.97 -16.10
CA VAL A 161 -5.77 -13.37 -15.66
C VAL A 161 -7.19 -13.92 -15.80
N ILE A 162 -8.22 -13.09 -15.65
CA ILE A 162 -9.61 -13.50 -15.94
C ILE A 162 -9.77 -13.82 -17.43
N ARG A 163 -9.31 -12.92 -18.31
CA ARG A 163 -9.35 -13.14 -19.76
C ARG A 163 -8.56 -14.37 -20.18
N GLN A 164 -7.39 -14.59 -19.56
CA GLN A 164 -6.57 -15.77 -19.82
C GLN A 164 -7.24 -17.07 -19.32
N ALA A 165 -7.85 -17.05 -18.13
CA ALA A 165 -8.61 -18.19 -17.62
C ALA A 165 -9.80 -18.54 -18.52
N ALA A 166 -10.49 -17.52 -19.06
CA ALA A 166 -11.55 -17.70 -20.05
C ALA A 166 -11.06 -18.35 -21.34
N ALA A 167 -9.95 -17.86 -21.90
CA ALA A 167 -9.36 -18.42 -23.11
C ALA A 167 -8.85 -19.87 -22.93
N GLU A 168 -8.43 -20.22 -21.70
CA GLU A 168 -7.95 -21.57 -21.36
C GLU A 168 -9.07 -22.51 -20.86
N GLY A 169 -10.30 -22.03 -20.69
CA GLY A 169 -11.41 -22.82 -20.13
C GLY A 169 -11.17 -23.27 -18.68
N LEU A 170 -10.43 -22.49 -17.88
CA LEU A 170 -10.09 -22.83 -16.49
C LEU A 170 -11.28 -22.60 -15.54
N ALA A 171 -12.20 -23.57 -15.52
CA ALA A 171 -13.45 -23.48 -14.76
C ALA A 171 -13.27 -23.46 -13.24
N ASN A 172 -12.09 -23.82 -12.70
CA ASN A 172 -11.80 -23.85 -11.27
C ASN A 172 -11.14 -22.57 -10.74
N PHE A 173 -11.00 -21.53 -11.57
CA PHE A 173 -10.46 -20.24 -11.17
C PHE A 173 -11.58 -19.21 -11.01
N SER A 174 -11.56 -18.46 -9.92
CA SER A 174 -12.45 -17.30 -9.74
C SER A 174 -11.78 -16.19 -8.94
N VAL A 175 -12.35 -14.99 -9.00
CA VAL A 175 -11.83 -13.78 -8.39
C VAL A 175 -12.90 -13.17 -7.49
N LEU A 176 -12.55 -12.96 -6.22
CA LEU A 176 -13.32 -12.12 -5.31
C LEU A 176 -12.88 -10.67 -5.52
N CYS A 177 -13.60 -9.96 -6.41
CA CYS A 177 -13.20 -8.65 -6.91
C CYS A 177 -13.54 -7.50 -5.95
N ASN A 178 -12.49 -6.88 -5.40
CA ASN A 178 -12.54 -5.70 -4.53
C ASN A 178 -11.66 -4.57 -5.09
N HIS A 179 -11.64 -4.41 -6.41
CA HIS A 179 -10.94 -3.32 -7.04
C HIS A 179 -11.71 -2.01 -6.88
N VAL A 180 -10.99 -0.97 -6.49
CA VAL A 180 -11.53 0.33 -6.10
C VAL A 180 -10.90 1.46 -6.90
N LEU A 181 -11.55 2.63 -6.95
CA LEU A 181 -11.19 3.75 -7.83
C LEU A 181 -10.79 4.99 -7.03
N THR A 182 -9.62 5.53 -7.39
CA THR A 182 -8.99 6.67 -6.74
C THR A 182 -9.79 7.97 -6.91
N PRO A 183 -10.17 8.41 -8.13
CA PRO A 183 -10.94 9.64 -8.30
C PRO A 183 -12.27 9.64 -7.53
N SER A 184 -12.98 8.51 -7.50
CA SER A 184 -14.26 8.42 -6.78
C SER A 184 -14.09 8.64 -5.27
N ALA A 185 -13.02 8.11 -4.67
CA ALA A 185 -12.73 8.33 -3.26
C ALA A 185 -12.22 9.75 -2.97
N MET A 186 -11.41 10.35 -3.86
CA MET A 186 -11.04 11.77 -3.75
C MET A 186 -12.27 12.68 -3.76
N ARG A 187 -13.24 12.41 -4.65
CA ARG A 187 -14.53 13.11 -4.69
C ARG A 187 -15.29 12.97 -3.38
N ALA A 188 -15.42 11.74 -2.87
CA ALA A 188 -16.12 11.48 -1.61
C ALA A 188 -15.55 12.26 -0.43
N ILE A 189 -14.22 12.42 -0.35
CA ILE A 189 -13.56 13.24 0.68
C ILE A 189 -13.98 14.71 0.58
N LEU A 190 -14.05 15.26 -0.63
CA LEU A 190 -14.42 16.66 -0.86
C LEU A 190 -15.93 16.92 -0.69
N GLU A 191 -16.76 15.89 -0.88
CA GLU A 191 -18.22 15.97 -0.78
C GLU A 191 -18.77 15.60 0.60
N ALA A 192 -17.98 14.96 1.46
CA ALA A 192 -18.41 14.50 2.78
C ALA A 192 -19.09 15.63 3.59
N PRO A 193 -20.28 15.42 4.17
CA PRO A 193 -21.00 16.42 4.95
C PRO A 193 -20.17 17.00 6.10
N GLU A 194 -19.31 16.19 6.73
CA GLU A 194 -18.42 16.62 7.82
C GLU A 194 -17.34 17.61 7.32
N VAL A 195 -17.02 17.60 6.03
CA VAL A 195 -16.14 18.58 5.36
C VAL A 195 -16.91 19.85 4.96
N ARG A 196 -18.25 19.75 4.81
CA ARG A 196 -19.14 20.84 4.39
C ARG A 196 -19.80 21.61 5.56
N GLU A 197 -20.15 20.97 6.67
CA GLU A 197 -20.93 21.57 7.77
C GLU A 197 -20.10 22.06 8.96
N PHE A 198 -18.93 21.48 9.25
CA PHE A 198 -18.23 21.69 10.55
C PHE A 198 -16.79 22.21 10.48
N GLY A 199 -16.39 22.92 9.42
CA GLY A 199 -15.08 23.59 9.49
C GLY A 199 -13.90 22.61 9.56
N ARG A 200 -13.90 21.65 8.64
CA ARG A 200 -12.75 21.20 7.82
C ARG A 200 -11.67 20.33 8.47
N VAL A 201 -11.34 19.25 7.76
CA VAL A 201 -9.94 19.01 7.35
C VAL A 201 -9.74 19.88 6.10
N PRO A 202 -9.10 21.06 6.20
CA PRO A 202 -8.92 21.91 5.02
C PRO A 202 -7.90 21.20 4.16
N ILE A 203 -8.27 20.84 2.93
CA ILE A 203 -7.32 20.32 1.95
C ILE A 203 -7.09 21.45 0.96
N ASP A 204 -5.85 21.92 0.89
CA ASP A 204 -5.43 23.00 -0.02
C ASP A 204 -4.97 22.46 -1.37
N GLY A 205 -4.65 21.16 -1.45
CA GLY A 205 -4.27 20.48 -2.69
C GLY A 205 -3.91 19.02 -2.46
N PHE A 206 -3.68 18.30 -3.55
CA PHE A 206 -3.37 16.88 -3.52
C PHE A 206 -2.01 16.56 -4.15
N VAL A 207 -1.23 15.73 -3.47
CA VAL A 207 -0.16 14.97 -4.11
C VAL A 207 -0.82 13.75 -4.77
N GLY A 208 -1.01 13.84 -6.08
CA GLY A 208 -1.70 12.84 -6.88
C GLY A 208 -0.90 11.54 -6.99
N PRO A 209 -1.56 10.38 -7.03
CA PRO A 209 -0.90 9.09 -6.93
C PRO A 209 -0.02 8.80 -8.15
N ALA A 210 1.21 8.32 -7.94
CA ALA A 210 2.13 8.06 -9.06
C ALA A 210 1.65 6.92 -9.96
N HIS A 211 1.64 5.68 -9.46
CA HIS A 211 1.37 4.51 -10.29
C HIS A 211 -0.08 4.44 -10.78
N VAL A 212 -1.05 4.92 -10.00
CA VAL A 212 -2.44 5.00 -10.48
C VAL A 212 -2.51 5.87 -11.74
N SER A 213 -1.81 7.01 -11.73
CA SER A 213 -1.75 7.93 -12.87
C SER A 213 -0.99 7.36 -14.06
N THR A 214 -0.10 6.36 -13.90
CA THR A 214 0.48 5.68 -15.08
C THR A 214 -0.57 4.84 -15.82
N VAL A 215 -1.65 4.43 -15.14
CA VAL A 215 -2.77 3.71 -15.73
C VAL A 215 -3.83 4.66 -16.25
N ILE A 216 -4.33 5.58 -15.43
CA ILE A 216 -5.47 6.44 -15.79
C ILE A 216 -5.09 7.79 -16.39
N GLY A 217 -3.82 8.17 -16.31
CA GLY A 217 -3.32 9.46 -16.76
C GLY A 217 -3.57 10.58 -15.77
N THR A 218 -3.38 11.83 -16.21
CA THR A 218 -3.67 13.03 -15.40
C THR A 218 -5.06 13.60 -15.66
N GLU A 219 -5.66 13.30 -16.82
CA GLU A 219 -6.97 13.83 -17.23
C GLU A 219 -8.08 13.59 -16.20
N PRO A 220 -8.21 12.40 -15.57
CA PRO A 220 -9.28 12.16 -14.60
C PRO A 220 -9.23 13.07 -13.37
N TYR A 221 -8.09 13.73 -13.10
CA TYR A 221 -7.98 14.65 -11.97
C TYR A 221 -8.39 16.08 -12.31
N ARG A 222 -8.59 16.41 -13.59
CA ARG A 222 -8.89 17.77 -14.05
C ARG A 222 -10.14 18.35 -13.38
N TYR A 223 -11.15 17.49 -13.21
CA TYR A 223 -12.38 17.82 -12.50
C TYR A 223 -12.13 18.36 -11.07
N PHE A 224 -11.08 17.93 -10.36
CA PHE A 224 -10.81 18.43 -9.02
C PHE A 224 -10.31 19.88 -8.99
N ALA A 225 -9.53 20.23 -9.99
CA ALA A 225 -9.02 21.57 -10.18
C ALA A 225 -10.13 22.52 -10.66
N GLU A 226 -10.96 22.06 -11.60
CA GLU A 226 -12.04 22.85 -12.19
C GLU A 226 -13.22 23.05 -11.23
N GLU A 227 -13.75 21.97 -10.65
CA GLU A 227 -14.98 22.02 -9.84
C GLU A 227 -14.70 22.43 -8.39
N TYR A 228 -13.75 21.76 -7.73
CA TYR A 228 -13.50 22.00 -6.29
C TYR A 228 -12.41 23.04 -6.02
N ARG A 229 -11.79 23.59 -7.08
CA ARG A 229 -10.66 24.53 -6.98
C ARG A 229 -9.51 23.94 -6.14
N LYS A 230 -9.24 22.64 -6.31
CA LYS A 230 -8.17 21.92 -5.61
C LYS A 230 -7.07 21.52 -6.59
N PRO A 231 -5.86 22.11 -6.52
CA PRO A 231 -4.75 21.70 -7.36
C PRO A 231 -4.34 20.25 -7.07
N VAL A 232 -3.92 19.54 -8.12
CA VAL A 232 -3.42 18.17 -8.02
C VAL A 232 -2.07 18.12 -8.73
N VAL A 233 -1.03 17.69 -8.01
CA VAL A 233 0.29 17.47 -8.62
C VAL A 233 0.61 15.99 -8.58
N VAL A 234 0.62 15.33 -9.74
CA VAL A 234 0.99 13.92 -9.84
C VAL A 234 2.49 13.76 -9.65
N ALA A 235 2.90 13.01 -8.63
CA ALA A 235 4.29 12.94 -8.17
C ALA A 235 4.82 11.50 -8.15
N GLY A 236 6.11 11.32 -8.41
CA GLY A 236 6.82 10.05 -8.21
C GLY A 236 6.96 9.66 -6.73
N PHE A 237 7.64 8.55 -6.43
CA PHE A 237 7.79 8.02 -5.06
C PHE A 237 9.12 8.39 -4.39
N GLU A 238 10.04 9.01 -5.10
CA GLU A 238 11.32 9.41 -4.54
C GLU A 238 11.15 10.69 -3.71
N PRO A 239 11.96 10.90 -2.66
CA PRO A 239 11.77 12.03 -1.76
C PRO A 239 11.81 13.39 -2.50
N LEU A 240 12.68 13.52 -3.52
CA LEU A 240 12.72 14.74 -4.32
C LEU A 240 11.47 14.93 -5.20
N ASP A 241 10.84 13.86 -5.67
CA ASP A 241 9.58 13.95 -6.42
C ASP A 241 8.48 14.55 -5.53
N VAL A 242 8.34 13.99 -4.32
CA VAL A 242 7.32 14.44 -3.36
C VAL A 242 7.57 15.88 -2.93
N MET A 243 8.81 16.24 -2.62
CA MET A 243 9.16 17.62 -2.24
C MET A 243 8.92 18.61 -3.40
N GLN A 244 9.23 18.20 -4.63
CA GLN A 244 9.00 19.06 -5.79
C GLN A 244 7.50 19.26 -6.04
N ALA A 245 6.69 18.21 -5.86
CA ALA A 245 5.25 18.32 -5.93
C ALA A 245 4.67 19.22 -4.84
N VAL A 246 5.17 19.14 -3.60
CA VAL A 246 4.81 20.06 -2.51
C VAL A 246 5.14 21.50 -2.89
N ARG A 247 6.33 21.76 -3.44
CA ARG A 247 6.70 23.11 -3.90
C ARG A 247 5.76 23.64 -4.99
N MET A 248 5.41 22.80 -5.96
CA MET A 248 4.45 23.15 -7.02
C MET A 248 3.08 23.49 -6.46
N LEU A 249 2.59 22.71 -5.49
CA LEU A 249 1.35 22.99 -4.78
C LEU A 249 1.40 24.31 -3.99
N VAL A 250 2.50 24.58 -3.28
CA VAL A 250 2.68 25.86 -2.55
C VAL A 250 2.53 27.05 -3.50
N ARG A 251 3.18 27.02 -4.67
CA ARG A 251 3.07 28.08 -5.67
C ARG A 251 1.65 28.27 -6.16
N GLN A 252 0.98 27.18 -6.56
CA GLN A 252 -0.40 27.26 -7.03
C GLN A 252 -1.32 27.85 -5.96
N VAL A 253 -1.19 27.42 -4.70
CA VAL A 253 -2.00 27.94 -3.59
C VAL A 253 -1.73 29.43 -3.34
N ASN A 254 -0.48 29.87 -3.41
CA ASN A 254 -0.12 31.28 -3.24
C ASN A 254 -0.66 32.16 -4.37
N GLU A 255 -0.62 31.64 -5.60
CA GLU A 255 -1.09 32.33 -6.80
C GLU A 255 -2.63 32.25 -6.97
N GLY A 256 -3.33 31.50 -6.11
CA GLY A 256 -4.76 31.24 -6.25
C GLY A 256 -5.11 30.39 -7.49
N ARG A 257 -4.13 29.68 -8.06
CA ARG A 257 -4.32 28.75 -9.18
C ARG A 257 -4.75 27.37 -8.67
N ALA A 258 -5.54 26.69 -9.49
CA ALA A 258 -5.93 25.31 -9.27
C ALA A 258 -5.84 24.59 -10.62
N GLU A 259 -4.75 23.86 -10.82
CA GLU A 259 -4.45 23.13 -12.04
C GLU A 259 -3.97 21.71 -11.71
N VAL A 260 -4.03 20.83 -12.71
CA VAL A 260 -3.39 19.52 -12.64
C VAL A 260 -2.01 19.61 -13.28
N GLU A 261 -0.97 19.46 -12.47
CA GLU A 261 0.42 19.43 -12.97
C GLU A 261 1.02 18.02 -12.83
N ASN A 262 1.99 17.72 -13.69
CA ASN A 262 2.62 16.41 -13.77
C ASN A 262 4.12 16.51 -13.44
N GLU A 263 4.46 16.35 -12.16
CA GLU A 263 5.86 16.22 -11.73
C GLU A 263 6.43 14.89 -12.24
N TYR A 264 5.62 13.83 -12.26
CA TYR A 264 6.02 12.49 -12.68
C TYR A 264 6.00 12.27 -14.21
N ALA A 265 6.34 13.30 -14.99
CA ALA A 265 6.30 13.32 -16.46
C ALA A 265 7.16 12.22 -17.12
N ARG A 266 8.15 11.68 -16.39
CA ARG A 266 8.98 10.56 -16.86
C ARG A 266 8.23 9.23 -16.98
N ALA A 267 7.06 9.09 -16.37
CA ALA A 267 6.28 7.86 -16.36
C ALA A 267 4.79 8.06 -16.65
N VAL A 268 4.24 9.26 -16.43
CA VAL A 268 2.81 9.55 -16.58
C VAL A 268 2.57 10.39 -17.83
N ARG A 269 1.61 9.94 -18.65
CA ARG A 269 1.06 10.69 -19.79
C ARG A 269 -0.35 11.18 -19.46
N PRO A 270 -0.86 12.26 -20.09
CA PRO A 270 -2.20 12.76 -19.82
C PRO A 270 -3.30 11.70 -19.98
N GLU A 271 -3.20 10.87 -21.03
CA GLU A 271 -4.16 9.83 -21.37
C GLU A 271 -3.97 8.51 -20.61
N GLY A 272 -2.85 8.36 -19.89
CA GLY A 272 -2.48 7.13 -19.19
C GLY A 272 -2.15 5.97 -20.14
N ASN A 273 -2.42 4.74 -19.70
CA ASN A 273 -2.20 3.52 -20.47
C ASN A 273 -3.50 3.03 -21.09
N ARG A 274 -3.78 3.45 -22.33
CA ARG A 274 -5.00 3.07 -23.08
C ARG A 274 -5.23 1.57 -23.15
N LYS A 275 -4.18 0.78 -23.42
CA LYS A 275 -4.28 -0.68 -23.48
C LYS A 275 -4.72 -1.31 -22.15
N ALA A 276 -4.25 -0.77 -21.03
CA ALA A 276 -4.68 -1.23 -19.71
C ALA A 276 -6.13 -0.82 -19.42
N GLN A 277 -6.51 0.42 -19.77
CA GLN A 277 -7.88 0.91 -19.63
C GLN A 277 -8.88 0.08 -20.46
N GLU A 278 -8.55 -0.22 -21.71
CA GLU A 278 -9.37 -1.07 -22.61
C GLU A 278 -9.55 -2.48 -22.04
N LEU A 279 -8.49 -3.10 -21.54
CA LEU A 279 -8.56 -4.42 -20.90
C LEU A 279 -9.44 -4.40 -19.64
N VAL A 280 -9.33 -3.35 -18.82
CA VAL A 280 -10.21 -3.20 -17.64
C VAL A 280 -11.66 -3.01 -18.07
N ALA A 281 -11.91 -2.18 -19.09
CA ALA A 281 -13.25 -1.96 -19.63
C ALA A 281 -13.83 -3.21 -20.31
N GLU A 282 -13.02 -4.10 -20.86
CA GLU A 282 -13.44 -5.40 -21.41
C GLU A 282 -14.02 -6.30 -20.31
N VAL A 283 -13.32 -6.42 -19.18
CA VAL A 283 -13.60 -7.43 -18.13
C VAL A 283 -14.49 -6.91 -17.01
N PHE A 284 -14.39 -5.63 -16.67
CA PHE A 284 -15.03 -5.02 -15.52
C PHE A 284 -16.03 -3.93 -15.88
N GLU A 285 -16.93 -3.68 -14.96
CA GLU A 285 -17.86 -2.55 -14.98
C GLU A 285 -17.98 -1.93 -13.58
N LEU A 286 -18.49 -0.69 -13.50
CA LEU A 286 -18.65 0.01 -12.23
C LEU A 286 -19.73 -0.67 -11.37
N ARG A 287 -19.44 -0.81 -10.07
CA ARG A 287 -20.47 -1.07 -9.06
C ARG A 287 -21.24 0.22 -8.80
N ARG A 288 -22.56 0.12 -8.63
CA ARG A 288 -23.40 1.27 -8.27
C ARG A 288 -22.96 1.91 -6.95
N SER A 289 -22.62 1.09 -5.96
CA SER A 289 -22.11 1.51 -4.66
C SER A 289 -21.13 0.48 -4.11
N PHE A 290 -20.18 0.95 -3.31
CA PHE A 290 -19.24 0.10 -2.58
C PHE A 290 -18.86 0.76 -1.27
N GLU A 291 -18.75 -0.04 -0.21
CA GLU A 291 -18.34 0.45 1.10
C GLU A 291 -16.82 0.64 1.15
N TRP A 292 -16.39 1.79 1.65
CA TRP A 292 -15.01 2.12 1.94
C TRP A 292 -14.85 2.36 3.43
N ARG A 293 -13.82 1.74 4.01
CA ARG A 293 -13.45 2.00 5.39
C ARG A 293 -13.17 3.49 5.59
N GLY A 294 -13.97 4.13 6.43
CA GLY A 294 -13.85 5.54 6.74
C GLY A 294 -14.51 6.51 5.78
N LEU A 295 -15.02 6.07 4.62
CA LEU A 295 -15.83 6.92 3.73
C LEU A 295 -17.29 6.45 3.62
N GLY A 296 -17.62 5.27 4.15
CA GLY A 296 -18.97 4.70 4.04
C GLY A 296 -19.26 4.21 2.62
N LEU A 297 -20.52 4.25 2.22
CA LEU A 297 -20.93 3.85 0.87
C LEU A 297 -20.58 4.96 -0.13
N VAL A 298 -19.69 4.64 -1.06
CA VAL A 298 -19.26 5.58 -2.11
C VAL A 298 -19.79 5.11 -3.47
N PRO A 299 -20.58 5.93 -4.18
CA PRO A 299 -21.14 5.54 -5.46
C PRO A 299 -20.04 5.41 -6.53
N TYR A 300 -20.19 4.45 -7.45
CA TYR A 300 -19.31 4.26 -8.61
C TYR A 300 -17.81 4.28 -8.27
N SER A 301 -17.45 3.69 -7.14
CA SER A 301 -16.10 3.73 -6.57
C SER A 301 -15.35 2.40 -6.63
N ALA A 302 -15.99 1.37 -7.18
CA ALA A 302 -15.41 0.04 -7.27
C ALA A 302 -15.86 -0.67 -8.54
N LEU A 303 -15.17 -1.75 -8.86
CA LEU A 303 -15.40 -2.56 -10.04
C LEU A 303 -16.04 -3.90 -9.66
N ARG A 304 -16.87 -4.42 -10.57
CA ARG A 304 -17.36 -5.80 -10.56
C ARG A 304 -17.08 -6.45 -11.91
N ILE A 305 -17.03 -7.78 -11.91
CA ILE A 305 -16.81 -8.56 -13.13
C ILE A 305 -18.08 -8.51 -13.99
N LYS A 306 -17.92 -8.24 -15.29
CA LYS A 306 -19.02 -8.18 -16.25
C LYS A 306 -19.69 -9.54 -16.43
N ALA A 307 -20.95 -9.51 -16.88
CA ALA A 307 -21.73 -10.73 -17.13
C ALA A 307 -21.03 -11.71 -18.10
N ALA A 308 -20.31 -11.21 -19.11
CA ALA A 308 -19.55 -12.04 -20.05
C ALA A 308 -18.45 -12.89 -19.38
N TYR A 309 -17.99 -12.51 -18.18
CA TYR A 309 -16.99 -13.23 -17.38
C TYR A 309 -17.57 -13.77 -16.07
N ALA A 310 -18.89 -13.92 -15.97
CA ALA A 310 -19.58 -14.30 -14.72
C ALA A 310 -19.08 -15.62 -14.10
N ALA A 311 -18.59 -16.56 -14.92
CA ALA A 311 -18.01 -17.83 -14.44
C ALA A 311 -16.76 -17.64 -13.56
N PHE A 312 -16.08 -16.51 -13.67
CA PHE A 312 -14.88 -16.15 -12.92
C PHE A 312 -15.18 -15.22 -11.73
N ASP A 313 -16.44 -14.89 -11.49
CA ASP A 313 -16.86 -14.06 -10.36
C ASP A 313 -17.14 -14.92 -9.13
N ALA A 314 -16.27 -14.82 -8.11
CA ALA A 314 -16.42 -15.61 -6.90
C ALA A 314 -17.68 -15.23 -6.10
N GLU A 315 -18.14 -13.97 -6.17
CA GLU A 315 -19.39 -13.58 -5.48
C GLU A 315 -20.57 -14.35 -6.04
N ARG A 316 -20.66 -14.47 -7.38
CA ARG A 316 -21.72 -15.22 -8.05
C ARG A 316 -21.58 -16.72 -7.84
N ARG A 317 -20.36 -17.24 -8.02
CA ARG A 317 -20.08 -18.69 -7.93
C ARG A 317 -20.40 -19.26 -6.56
N PHE A 318 -20.11 -18.51 -5.51
CA PHE A 318 -20.27 -18.96 -4.12
C PHE A 318 -21.46 -18.34 -3.40
N ALA A 319 -22.29 -17.57 -4.10
CA ALA A 319 -23.45 -16.83 -3.58
C ALA A 319 -23.08 -16.01 -2.33
N LEU A 320 -22.07 -15.16 -2.46
CA LEU A 320 -21.51 -14.37 -1.35
C LEU A 320 -22.21 -13.03 -1.21
N GLU A 321 -22.56 -12.68 0.02
CA GLU A 321 -23.09 -11.38 0.37
C GLU A 321 -22.26 -10.77 1.50
N ALA A 322 -21.67 -9.60 1.26
CA ALA A 322 -20.82 -8.97 2.25
C ALA A 322 -21.66 -8.49 3.44
N PRO A 323 -21.40 -8.97 4.68
CA PRO A 323 -22.11 -8.47 5.83
C PRO A 323 -21.66 -7.04 6.15
N SER A 324 -22.58 -6.20 6.61
CA SER A 324 -22.24 -4.89 7.17
C SER A 324 -21.61 -5.08 8.55
N VAL A 325 -20.30 -4.90 8.66
CA VAL A 325 -19.55 -5.10 9.91
C VAL A 325 -18.80 -3.83 10.26
N PRO A 326 -19.08 -3.20 11.42
CA PRO A 326 -18.40 -1.99 11.83
C PRO A 326 -16.92 -2.26 12.14
N ASP A 327 -16.08 -1.25 11.96
CA ASP A 327 -14.72 -1.27 12.49
C ASP A 327 -14.71 -1.39 14.03
N HIS A 328 -13.58 -1.82 14.57
CA HIS A 328 -13.35 -1.82 16.01
C HIS A 328 -13.57 -0.41 16.60
N ARG A 329 -14.54 -0.26 17.53
CA ARG A 329 -14.99 1.05 18.06
C ARG A 329 -13.87 1.97 18.55
N ALA A 330 -12.84 1.42 19.18
CA ALA A 330 -11.71 2.22 19.69
C ALA A 330 -10.65 2.56 18.63
N CYS A 331 -10.75 2.04 17.40
CA CYS A 331 -9.80 2.29 16.32
C CYS A 331 -10.14 3.60 15.59
N ALA A 332 -9.15 4.47 15.41
CA ALA A 332 -9.32 5.73 14.67
C ALA A 332 -8.97 5.64 13.17
N CYS A 333 -8.77 4.44 12.60
CA CYS A 333 -8.29 4.27 11.21
C CYS A 333 -9.22 4.99 10.20
N ALA A 334 -10.54 4.92 10.38
CA ALA A 334 -11.51 5.66 9.56
C ALA A 334 -11.31 7.19 9.58
N ALA A 335 -11.01 7.77 10.75
CA ALA A 335 -10.75 9.21 10.87
C ALA A 335 -9.37 9.58 10.30
N ILE A 336 -8.38 8.69 10.45
CA ILE A 336 -7.03 8.88 9.89
C ILE A 336 -7.06 8.88 8.37
N LEU A 337 -7.77 7.93 7.75
CA LEU A 337 -7.92 7.85 6.29
C LEU A 337 -8.62 9.07 5.68
N ARG A 338 -9.45 9.78 6.45
CA ARG A 338 -10.07 11.06 6.05
C ARG A 338 -9.19 12.28 6.33
N GLY A 339 -8.03 12.09 6.96
CA GLY A 339 -7.19 13.20 7.42
C GLY A 339 -7.72 13.93 8.65
N ALA A 340 -8.78 13.45 9.30
CA ALA A 340 -9.41 14.07 10.46
C ALA A 340 -8.66 13.81 11.77
N ARG A 341 -7.78 12.80 11.80
CA ARG A 341 -6.91 12.51 12.94
C ARG A 341 -5.54 12.09 12.47
N HIS A 342 -4.51 12.43 13.24
CA HIS A 342 -3.18 11.92 13.05
C HIS A 342 -3.07 10.51 13.68
N PRO A 343 -2.25 9.57 13.16
CA PRO A 343 -2.09 8.23 13.76
C PRO A 343 -1.77 8.21 15.26
N ARG A 344 -0.96 9.17 15.73
CA ARG A 344 -0.64 9.38 17.16
C ARG A 344 -1.83 9.81 18.03
N ASP A 345 -2.90 10.33 17.44
CA ASP A 345 -4.13 10.70 18.18
C ASP A 345 -4.99 9.47 18.50
N CYS A 346 -4.67 8.31 17.91
CA CYS A 346 -5.33 7.05 18.20
C CYS A 346 -4.81 6.46 19.52
N ARG A 347 -5.69 6.28 20.51
CA ARG A 347 -5.35 5.71 21.83
C ARG A 347 -4.74 4.31 21.76
N LEU A 348 -5.01 3.57 20.68
CA LEU A 348 -4.49 2.21 20.47
C LEU A 348 -3.09 2.20 19.83
N PHE A 349 -2.66 3.31 19.24
CA PHE A 349 -1.47 3.37 18.40
C PHE A 349 -0.20 3.05 19.19
N GLY A 350 0.51 2.02 18.74
CA GLY A 350 1.79 1.61 19.29
C GLY A 350 1.75 1.02 20.71
N THR A 351 0.54 0.86 21.27
CA THR A 351 0.27 0.17 22.53
C THR A 351 -0.31 -1.21 22.23
N VAL A 352 -1.64 -1.32 22.13
CA VAL A 352 -2.34 -2.57 21.80
C VAL A 352 -2.34 -2.82 20.29
N CYS A 353 -2.40 -1.76 19.48
CA CYS A 353 -2.35 -1.85 18.03
C CYS A 353 -0.91 -1.69 17.56
N THR A 354 -0.30 -2.79 17.13
CA THR A 354 1.06 -2.85 16.60
C THR A 354 1.09 -3.65 15.29
N PRO A 355 2.16 -3.62 14.48
CA PRO A 355 2.25 -4.45 13.28
C PRO A 355 2.15 -5.97 13.56
N GLN A 356 2.48 -6.39 14.79
CA GLN A 356 2.35 -7.78 15.24
C GLN A 356 0.91 -8.10 15.66
N THR A 357 0.21 -7.12 16.24
CA THR A 357 -1.17 -7.23 16.73
C THR A 357 -2.03 -6.08 16.17
N PRO A 358 -2.32 -6.06 14.86
CA PRO A 358 -3.05 -4.96 14.26
C PRO A 358 -4.52 -5.01 14.67
N VAL A 359 -5.01 -3.94 15.28
CA VAL A 359 -6.45 -3.76 15.58
C VAL A 359 -7.17 -3.09 14.41
N GLY A 360 -6.47 -2.23 13.66
CA GLY A 360 -7.00 -1.58 12.46
C GLY A 360 -6.15 -1.89 11.23
N SER A 361 -6.77 -1.86 10.05
CA SER A 361 -6.12 -2.12 8.76
C SER A 361 -4.95 -1.18 8.48
N CYS A 362 -5.03 0.08 8.94
CA CYS A 362 -3.97 1.08 8.81
C CYS A 362 -2.62 0.65 9.43
N MET A 363 -2.59 -0.33 10.35
CA MET A 363 -1.38 -0.86 11.00
C MET A 363 -0.81 -2.10 10.31
N VAL A 364 -1.49 -2.61 9.27
CA VAL A 364 -1.17 -3.91 8.64
C VAL A 364 -0.17 -3.77 7.51
N SER A 365 -0.49 -2.94 6.52
CA SER A 365 0.34 -2.73 5.33
C SER A 365 1.43 -1.70 5.62
N SER A 366 2.62 -1.85 5.02
CA SER A 366 3.68 -0.82 5.05
C SER A 366 3.29 0.49 4.35
N GLU A 367 2.25 0.43 3.54
CA GLU A 367 1.58 1.55 2.89
C GLU A 367 0.51 2.21 3.77
N GLY A 368 0.16 1.61 4.91
CA GLY A 368 -0.80 2.17 5.85
C GLY A 368 -0.20 3.26 6.71
N ALA A 369 -0.93 4.36 6.88
CA ALA A 369 -0.48 5.51 7.68
C ALA A 369 0.01 5.11 9.08
N CYS A 370 -0.76 4.31 9.83
CA CYS A 370 -0.35 3.91 11.17
C CYS A 370 0.93 3.04 11.15
N ALA A 371 1.05 2.09 10.22
CA ALA A 371 2.25 1.27 10.12
C ALA A 371 3.49 2.11 9.77
N ALA A 372 3.35 3.04 8.81
CA ALA A 372 4.42 3.94 8.40
C ALA A 372 4.92 4.80 9.58
N TYR A 373 4.00 5.43 10.32
CA TYR A 373 4.36 6.17 11.54
C TYR A 373 4.92 5.26 12.63
N TYR A 374 4.39 4.06 12.82
CA TYR A 374 4.92 3.15 13.83
C TYR A 374 6.38 2.77 13.54
N THR A 375 6.70 2.51 12.28
CA THR A 375 8.04 2.08 11.86
C THR A 375 9.05 3.23 11.84
N TYR A 376 8.66 4.41 11.34
CA TYR A 376 9.62 5.50 11.09
C TYR A 376 9.39 6.76 11.95
N GLY A 377 8.18 6.96 12.46
CA GLY A 377 7.75 8.19 13.14
C GLY A 377 7.47 8.07 14.65
N ARG A 378 7.51 6.86 15.23
CA ARG A 378 6.98 6.59 16.58
C ARG A 378 7.65 7.38 17.70
N PHE A 379 8.94 7.71 17.56
CA PHE A 379 9.71 8.43 18.57
C PHE A 379 9.79 9.94 18.31
N ARG A 380 9.03 10.45 17.34
CA ARG A 380 9.01 11.88 17.01
C ARG A 380 8.03 12.63 17.92
N PRO A 381 8.34 13.86 18.37
CA PRO A 381 7.38 14.72 19.04
C PRO A 381 6.18 15.02 18.11
N SER A 382 4.96 15.07 18.66
CA SER A 382 3.77 15.42 17.87
C SER A 382 3.80 16.90 17.51
N PRO A 383 3.45 17.30 16.28
CA PRO A 383 3.04 18.68 16.06
C PRO A 383 1.83 18.92 16.97
N SER A 384 1.92 19.94 17.82
CA SER A 384 0.79 20.36 18.66
C SER A 384 -0.33 20.82 17.73
N LEU A 385 -1.48 20.15 17.80
CA LEU A 385 -2.71 20.72 17.26
C LEU A 385 -3.06 21.93 18.14
N PRO A 386 -3.41 23.09 17.58
CA PRO A 386 -4.13 24.09 18.35
C PRO A 386 -5.43 23.44 18.82
N THR A 387 -5.65 23.46 20.13
CA THR A 387 -6.92 23.08 20.74
C THR A 387 -8.01 23.94 20.12
N PRO A 388 -9.13 23.38 19.63
CA PRO A 388 -10.28 24.22 19.30
C PRO A 388 -10.71 24.97 20.57
N PRO A 389 -11.17 26.22 20.47
CA PRO A 389 -11.64 26.96 21.63
C PRO A 389 -12.71 26.13 22.35
N GLU A 390 -12.58 26.02 23.68
CA GLU A 390 -13.50 25.29 24.54
C GLU A 390 -14.87 25.97 24.51
N GLY A 391 -15.72 25.56 23.55
CA GLY A 391 -17.15 25.81 23.58
C GLY A 391 -17.83 24.72 24.39
N GLU A 392 -18.47 25.10 25.50
CA GLU A 392 -19.24 24.23 26.38
C GLU A 392 -20.19 23.33 25.57
N TRP A 393 -19.91 22.03 25.55
CA TRP A 393 -20.91 21.01 25.24
C TRP A 393 -21.93 20.96 26.37
N ARG A 394 -22.95 21.82 26.34
CA ARG A 394 -24.23 21.54 27.00
C ARG A 394 -25.03 20.63 26.08
N GLY A 395 -25.01 19.34 26.40
CA GLY A 395 -25.92 18.39 25.77
C GLY A 395 -27.35 18.68 26.22
N GLU A 396 -28.16 19.21 25.32
CA GLU A 396 -29.62 19.07 25.39
C GLU A 396 -29.99 17.84 24.56
N GLY A 397 -30.21 16.73 25.27
CA GLY A 397 -30.94 15.59 24.73
C GLY A 397 -32.41 15.96 24.60
N GLY A 398 -32.97 15.80 23.41
CA GLY A 398 -34.39 15.91 23.19
C GLY A 398 -35.12 14.66 23.70
N GLU A 399 -35.98 14.84 24.69
CA GLU A 399 -37.16 14.00 24.94
C GLU A 399 -38.31 14.91 25.38
N GLY A 400 -39.15 15.32 24.42
CA GLY A 400 -40.45 15.94 24.66
C GLY A 400 -41.53 14.85 24.62
N ALA A 401 -41.99 14.45 25.80
CA ALA A 401 -43.07 13.47 25.98
C ALA A 401 -44.46 14.11 25.81
N ALA A 402 -45.37 13.33 25.24
CA ALA A 402 -46.80 13.57 25.27
C ALA A 402 -47.40 13.21 26.66
N ALA A 403 -48.25 14.13 27.14
CA ALA A 403 -49.49 13.92 27.88
C ALA A 403 -49.58 13.10 29.20
N ARG A 404 -49.86 13.87 30.28
CA ARG A 404 -51.00 13.75 31.25
C ARG A 404 -50.92 12.79 32.46
N ARG A 405 -51.08 13.45 33.64
CA ARG A 405 -51.82 13.10 34.90
C ARG A 405 -51.34 11.84 35.64
N SER A 406 -51.26 11.73 36.97
CA SER A 406 -51.73 12.48 38.16
C SER A 406 -51.15 11.74 39.40
N GLY A 407 -51.00 12.41 40.55
CA GLY A 407 -50.98 11.71 41.85
C GLY A 407 -49.78 11.99 42.74
N SER A 408 -50.04 12.80 43.76
CA SER A 408 -49.22 13.11 44.94
C SER A 408 -48.72 11.90 45.73
N LEU A 409 -47.51 11.98 46.29
CA LEU A 409 -47.22 11.75 47.72
C LEU A 409 -45.74 12.05 48.03
N GLU A 410 -45.53 12.84 49.08
CA GLU A 410 -44.25 13.27 49.63
C GLU A 410 -43.37 12.11 50.15
N ARG A 411 -42.04 12.23 49.99
CA ARG A 411 -41.05 11.81 51.00
C ARG A 411 -39.65 12.39 50.70
N ALA A 412 -39.02 12.89 51.75
CA ALA A 412 -37.72 13.57 51.81
C ALA A 412 -36.50 12.70 51.41
N PRO A 413 -35.36 13.30 51.00
CA PRO A 413 -34.18 12.57 50.52
C PRO A 413 -33.36 11.95 51.67
N PRO A 414 -32.78 10.75 51.49
CA PRO A 414 -31.86 10.17 52.48
C PRO A 414 -30.47 10.81 52.42
N ARG A 415 -29.94 11.14 53.60
CA ARG A 415 -28.58 11.63 53.87
C ARG A 415 -27.51 10.55 53.62
N PRO A 416 -26.26 10.92 53.28
CA PRO A 416 -25.16 9.98 53.11
C PRO A 416 -24.57 9.54 54.47
N SER A 417 -24.22 8.26 54.55
CA SER A 417 -23.60 7.58 55.70
C SER A 417 -22.21 7.04 55.33
N PRO A 418 -21.29 6.79 56.29
CA PRO A 418 -19.93 7.29 56.23
C PRO A 418 -18.84 6.22 55.97
N ARG A 419 -17.63 6.71 55.67
CA ARG A 419 -16.37 5.94 55.50
C ARG A 419 -16.03 5.08 56.74
N PRO A 420 -15.47 3.87 56.58
CA PRO A 420 -14.78 3.19 57.66
C PRO A 420 -13.24 3.37 57.62
N ARG A 421 -12.64 3.44 58.82
CA ARG A 421 -11.19 3.44 59.11
C ARG A 421 -10.72 2.05 59.59
N ARG A 422 -9.59 1.60 59.00
CA ARG A 422 -8.42 0.79 59.45
C ARG A 422 -8.48 -0.30 60.55
N GLY A 423 -7.87 -1.45 60.20
CA GLY A 423 -7.03 -2.38 61.01
C GLY A 423 -7.12 -3.82 60.46
N SER A 424 -6.11 -4.70 60.29
CA SER A 424 -4.65 -4.74 60.53
C SER A 424 -4.02 -6.01 59.88
N GLY A 425 -2.81 -5.90 59.27
CA GLY A 425 -1.82 -6.98 59.02
C GLY A 425 -1.89 -7.71 57.66
N VAL A 426 -0.83 -8.10 56.92
CA VAL A 426 0.65 -7.97 56.96
C VAL A 426 1.16 -8.15 55.51
N GLY A 427 2.13 -7.36 55.03
CA GLY A 427 2.84 -7.60 53.76
C GLY A 427 3.55 -6.36 53.20
N ARG A 428 4.86 -6.23 53.47
CA ARG A 428 5.69 -5.05 53.12
C ARG A 428 6.23 -5.12 51.69
N GLY A 429 5.87 -4.16 50.84
CA GLY A 429 6.57 -3.86 49.58
C GLY A 429 7.40 -2.59 49.72
N ALA A 430 8.71 -2.73 49.91
CA ALA A 430 9.64 -1.60 50.02
C ALA A 430 10.10 -1.13 48.64
N LYS A 431 10.07 0.20 48.44
CA LYS A 431 10.77 0.91 47.36
C LYS A 431 12.26 0.98 47.72
N VAL A 432 13.15 0.67 46.76
CA VAL A 432 14.58 0.96 46.84
C VAL A 432 14.98 1.87 45.66
N PRO A 433 15.66 3.00 45.90
CA PRO A 433 16.18 3.88 44.86
C PRO A 433 17.54 3.38 44.34
N LEU A 434 17.77 3.43 43.02
CA LEU A 434 19.08 3.15 42.43
C LEU A 434 19.86 4.46 42.25
N ARG A 435 20.86 4.68 43.11
CA ARG A 435 22.02 5.56 42.87
C ARG A 435 23.26 4.66 42.79
N GLY A 436 24.14 4.92 41.81
CA GLY A 436 25.51 4.38 41.81
C GLY A 436 25.91 3.43 40.68
N VAL A 437 25.50 3.66 39.42
CA VAL A 437 26.14 2.97 38.28
C VAL A 437 27.11 3.92 37.58
N ARG A 438 28.42 3.71 37.79
CA ARG A 438 29.47 4.23 36.91
C ARG A 438 29.42 3.45 35.60
N VAL A 439 29.31 4.16 34.49
CA VAL A 439 29.54 3.59 33.15
C VAL A 439 31.05 3.61 32.91
N LEU A 440 31.71 2.45 33.05
CA LEU A 440 33.07 2.27 32.56
C LEU A 440 33.02 2.03 31.05
N TRP A 441 33.59 2.97 30.29
CA TRP A 441 33.91 2.78 28.87
C TRP A 441 35.17 1.93 28.78
N SER A 442 35.09 0.75 28.17
CA SER A 442 36.27 -0.05 27.83
C SER A 442 36.43 -0.15 26.31
N ALA A 443 37.58 0.34 25.83
CA ALA A 443 37.99 0.25 24.43
C ALA A 443 38.18 -1.22 23.99
N PRO A 444 37.94 -1.57 22.70
CA PRO A 444 38.09 -2.95 22.24
C PRO A 444 39.56 -3.42 22.28
N PRO A 445 39.84 -4.66 22.74
CA PRO A 445 41.21 -5.20 22.78
C PRO A 445 41.69 -5.66 21.39
N ARG A 446 43.00 -5.51 21.15
CA ARG A 446 43.71 -5.96 19.92
C ARG A 446 43.78 -7.50 19.84
N PRO A 447 43.78 -8.12 18.64
CA PRO A 447 43.80 -9.57 18.51
C PRO A 447 45.21 -10.16 18.34
N SER A 448 45.51 -11.22 19.08
CA SER A 448 46.52 -12.27 18.76
C SER A 448 46.47 -13.40 19.81
N PRO A 449 47.05 -14.59 19.57
CA PRO A 449 46.70 -15.65 18.61
C PRO A 449 46.23 -16.96 19.31
N ARG A 450 45.51 -17.84 18.59
CA ARG A 450 45.16 -19.23 19.01
C ARG A 450 46.43 -20.09 19.18
N PRO A 451 46.52 -21.19 19.98
CA PRO A 451 45.70 -22.44 19.91
C PRO A 451 45.47 -23.10 21.32
N ARG A 452 44.81 -24.26 21.58
CA ARG A 452 44.93 -25.66 21.12
C ARG A 452 43.72 -26.50 21.59
N ARG A 453 43.62 -27.72 21.04
CA ARG A 453 42.62 -28.78 21.21
C ARG A 453 42.47 -29.32 22.64
N GLY A 454 41.27 -29.80 22.98
CA GLY A 454 41.01 -30.77 24.05
C GLY A 454 39.78 -31.64 23.74
N ARG A 455 39.91 -32.96 23.87
CA ARG A 455 38.82 -33.96 23.76
C ARG A 455 38.18 -34.16 25.14
N GLY A 456 36.87 -34.38 25.19
CA GLY A 456 36.16 -34.80 26.40
C GLY A 456 34.74 -35.28 26.08
N VAL A 457 34.39 -36.44 26.61
CA VAL A 457 33.15 -37.21 26.39
C VAL A 457 32.18 -36.94 27.56
N GLY A 458 30.88 -36.78 27.31
CA GLY A 458 29.88 -36.73 28.39
C GLY A 458 28.45 -36.52 27.89
N ARG A 459 27.53 -37.39 28.31
CA ARG A 459 26.11 -37.45 27.90
C ARG A 459 25.23 -36.48 28.71
N GLY A 460 24.31 -35.86 27.97
CA GLY A 460 22.99 -35.29 28.32
C GLY A 460 22.59 -34.98 29.77
N ALA A 461 22.23 -33.71 29.99
CA ALA A 461 21.04 -33.30 30.75
C ALA A 461 20.44 -32.06 30.08
N LYS A 462 19.11 -32.03 29.88
CA LYS A 462 18.36 -30.89 29.35
C LYS A 462 17.95 -29.97 30.50
N VAL A 463 18.14 -28.66 30.33
CA VAL A 463 17.48 -27.58 31.10
C VAL A 463 16.98 -26.54 30.07
N PRO A 464 15.74 -26.00 30.20
CA PRO A 464 15.18 -25.07 29.23
C PRO A 464 15.77 -23.66 29.43
N LEU A 465 16.15 -22.99 28.34
CA LEU A 465 16.49 -21.56 28.37
C LEU A 465 15.46 -20.74 27.59
N ARG A 466 14.75 -19.88 28.34
CA ARG A 466 14.12 -18.65 27.85
C ARG A 466 15.19 -17.57 27.70
N GLY A 467 15.02 -16.70 26.70
CA GLY A 467 15.74 -15.43 26.57
C GLY A 467 16.98 -15.51 25.70
N VAL A 468 16.84 -15.21 24.40
CA VAL A 468 17.98 -14.90 23.54
C VAL A 468 17.76 -13.51 22.93
N ARG A 469 18.64 -12.57 23.30
CA ARG A 469 18.89 -11.33 22.55
C ARG A 469 19.93 -11.64 21.47
N VAL A 470 19.67 -11.19 20.24
CA VAL A 470 20.62 -11.26 19.14
C VAL A 470 21.26 -9.89 18.96
N LEU A 471 22.58 -9.81 19.18
CA LEU A 471 23.42 -8.67 18.78
C LEU A 471 23.96 -8.93 17.37
N TRP A 472 23.89 -7.91 16.53
CA TRP A 472 24.37 -7.93 15.15
C TRP A 472 25.77 -7.30 15.10
N SER A 473 26.72 -7.94 14.41
CA SER A 473 28.02 -7.34 14.07
C SER A 473 28.36 -7.59 12.60
N ALA A 474 28.94 -6.57 11.96
CA ALA A 474 29.15 -6.47 10.51
C ALA A 474 30.26 -7.40 9.99
N PRO A 475 30.21 -7.86 8.71
CA PRO A 475 31.16 -8.83 8.17
C PRO A 475 32.51 -8.20 7.75
N PRO A 476 33.65 -8.91 7.94
CA PRO A 476 34.98 -8.46 7.49
C PRO A 476 35.31 -8.85 6.03
N ARG A 477 36.26 -8.12 5.42
CA ARG A 477 36.72 -8.23 4.01
C ARG A 477 37.62 -9.47 3.75
N PRO A 478 37.69 -10.03 2.51
CA PRO A 478 38.42 -11.28 2.23
C PRO A 478 39.73 -11.15 1.43
N SER A 479 40.73 -12.00 1.76
CA SER A 479 41.77 -12.60 0.89
C SER A 479 42.53 -13.73 1.65
N PRO A 480 43.38 -14.59 1.01
CA PRO A 480 43.12 -15.61 -0.01
C PRO A 480 43.38 -17.10 0.44
N ARG A 481 43.09 -18.06 -0.48
CA ARG A 481 42.95 -19.55 -0.36
C ARG A 481 44.12 -20.39 0.21
N PRO A 482 43.85 -21.67 0.60
CA PRO A 482 44.62 -22.83 0.05
C PRO A 482 43.81 -24.12 -0.30
N ARG A 483 44.54 -25.20 -0.68
CA ARG A 483 44.25 -26.32 -1.62
C ARG A 483 43.68 -27.65 -1.04
N ARG A 484 43.24 -28.50 -1.99
CA ARG A 484 42.78 -29.92 -2.08
C ARG A 484 43.13 -30.95 -0.97
N GLY A 485 42.24 -31.95 -0.81
CA GLY A 485 42.50 -33.29 -0.24
C GLY A 485 41.30 -34.25 -0.39
N SER A 486 41.58 -35.53 -0.71
CA SER A 486 40.71 -36.62 -1.17
C SER A 486 40.39 -37.68 -0.08
N GLY A 487 39.29 -38.44 -0.22
CA GLY A 487 39.07 -39.68 0.55
C GLY A 487 37.67 -40.32 0.40
N VAL A 488 37.62 -41.65 0.25
CA VAL A 488 36.46 -42.53 -0.05
C VAL A 488 36.20 -43.49 1.14
N GLY A 489 34.94 -43.87 1.42
CA GLY A 489 34.59 -44.99 2.34
C GLY A 489 33.09 -45.14 2.64
N ARG A 490 32.57 -46.39 2.69
CA ARG A 490 31.15 -46.83 2.60
C ARG A 490 30.53 -47.34 3.94
N GLY A 491 29.19 -47.29 4.04
CA GLY A 491 28.25 -48.14 4.85
C GLY A 491 28.11 -47.82 6.35
N ALA A 492 26.97 -47.88 7.06
CA ALA A 492 25.57 -48.27 6.82
C ALA A 492 24.63 -47.66 7.93
N LYS A 493 23.31 -47.85 7.79
CA LYS A 493 22.09 -47.25 8.45
C LYS A 493 22.05 -47.38 10.01
N VAL A 494 21.30 -46.63 10.85
CA VAL A 494 19.86 -46.24 10.90
C VAL A 494 19.66 -44.95 11.80
N PRO A 495 18.43 -44.47 12.15
CA PRO A 495 17.82 -43.20 11.73
C PRO A 495 17.85 -42.06 12.78
N LEU A 496 17.54 -40.80 12.38
CA LEU A 496 16.65 -39.88 13.12
C LEU A 496 16.53 -38.49 12.45
N ARG A 497 15.38 -37.87 12.73
CA ARG A 497 14.83 -36.59 12.28
C ARG A 497 15.76 -35.37 12.47
N GLY A 498 15.69 -34.42 11.53
CA GLY A 498 16.21 -33.05 11.68
C GLY A 498 16.56 -32.42 10.33
N VAL A 499 15.61 -31.71 9.72
CA VAL A 499 15.86 -30.92 8.50
C VAL A 499 16.86 -29.80 8.84
N ARG A 500 18.06 -29.87 8.27
CA ARG A 500 19.02 -28.75 8.17
C ARG A 500 19.01 -28.24 6.75
N VAL A 501 18.64 -26.98 6.59
CA VAL A 501 18.82 -26.21 5.35
C VAL A 501 20.30 -25.83 5.26
N LEU A 502 21.02 -26.40 4.30
CA LEU A 502 22.34 -25.97 3.89
C LEU A 502 22.18 -24.97 2.75
N TRP A 503 22.69 -23.76 2.96
CA TRP A 503 22.79 -22.74 1.94
C TRP A 503 24.10 -22.95 1.15
N SER A 504 23.99 -23.27 -0.13
CA SER A 504 25.13 -23.33 -1.06
C SER A 504 25.31 -21.97 -1.72
N ALA A 505 26.48 -21.35 -1.57
CA ALA A 505 26.80 -20.13 -2.31
C ALA A 505 26.87 -20.41 -3.83
N PRO A 506 26.44 -19.48 -4.69
CA PRO A 506 26.56 -19.64 -6.14
C PRO A 506 28.04 -19.70 -6.58
N PRO A 507 28.39 -20.48 -7.62
CA PRO A 507 29.76 -20.56 -8.10
C PRO A 507 30.24 -19.23 -8.68
N ARG A 508 31.46 -18.83 -8.33
CA ARG A 508 32.13 -17.63 -8.89
C ARG A 508 32.43 -17.85 -10.38
N PRO A 509 32.32 -16.81 -11.23
CA PRO A 509 32.73 -16.90 -12.63
C PRO A 509 34.25 -17.04 -12.75
N SER A 510 34.69 -17.98 -13.59
CA SER A 510 36.09 -18.20 -13.96
C SER A 510 36.60 -17.07 -14.88
N PRO A 511 37.90 -16.71 -14.85
CA PRO A 511 38.47 -15.79 -15.83
C PRO A 511 38.57 -16.45 -17.21
N ARG A 512 38.39 -15.64 -18.27
CA ARG A 512 38.43 -16.05 -19.69
C ARG A 512 39.75 -16.79 -20.02
N PRO A 513 39.73 -17.93 -20.72
CA PRO A 513 40.94 -18.49 -21.30
C PRO A 513 41.31 -17.77 -22.61
N ARG A 514 42.61 -17.49 -22.77
CA ARG A 514 43.25 -17.11 -24.03
C ARG A 514 43.24 -18.30 -25.01
N ARG A 515 43.29 -17.98 -26.30
CA ARG A 515 43.32 -18.91 -27.45
C ARG A 515 44.35 -20.03 -27.26
N GLY A 516 43.94 -21.27 -27.54
CA GLY A 516 44.81 -22.43 -27.71
C GLY A 516 44.16 -23.43 -28.66
N ARG A 517 44.91 -23.84 -29.69
CA ARG A 517 44.53 -24.91 -30.64
C ARG A 517 44.73 -26.27 -29.98
N GLY A 518 43.84 -27.23 -30.22
CA GLY A 518 44.01 -28.61 -29.80
C GLY A 518 42.89 -29.52 -30.32
N VAL A 519 43.28 -30.60 -30.97
CA VAL A 519 42.46 -31.60 -31.68
C VAL A 519 42.26 -32.82 -30.76
N GLY A 520 41.06 -33.43 -30.73
CA GLY A 520 40.88 -34.75 -30.07
C GLY A 520 39.42 -35.16 -29.80
N ARG A 521 39.02 -36.28 -30.42
CA ARG A 521 37.74 -37.03 -30.36
C ARG A 521 37.61 -37.77 -29.00
N GLY A 522 36.48 -38.19 -28.42
CA GLY A 522 35.05 -38.19 -28.70
C GLY A 522 34.37 -39.16 -27.71
N ALA A 523 33.15 -38.86 -27.23
CA ALA A 523 32.18 -39.85 -26.71
C ALA A 523 30.78 -39.19 -26.61
N LYS A 524 29.77 -39.84 -27.21
CA LYS A 524 28.36 -39.41 -27.35
C LYS A 524 27.58 -39.63 -26.03
N VAL A 525 26.53 -38.88 -25.67
CA VAL A 525 25.07 -39.02 -26.00
C VAL A 525 24.30 -38.03 -25.04
N PRO A 526 23.03 -37.57 -25.20
CA PRO A 526 22.19 -37.16 -26.34
C PRO A 526 21.78 -35.65 -26.29
N LEU A 527 21.23 -35.13 -27.40
CA LEU A 527 20.76 -33.74 -27.56
C LEU A 527 19.29 -33.55 -27.13
N ARG A 528 19.03 -32.52 -26.30
CA ARG A 528 17.76 -31.76 -26.28
C ARG A 528 18.07 -30.29 -25.99
N GLY A 529 17.69 -29.39 -26.91
CA GLY A 529 17.82 -27.94 -26.76
C GLY A 529 18.15 -27.22 -28.07
N VAL A 530 17.12 -26.95 -28.87
CA VAL A 530 17.18 -26.00 -29.99
C VAL A 530 17.60 -24.63 -29.46
N ARG A 531 18.64 -24.01 -30.05
CA ARG A 531 18.94 -22.59 -29.87
C ARG A 531 18.65 -21.85 -31.18
N VAL A 532 17.69 -20.93 -31.10
CA VAL A 532 17.45 -19.89 -32.09
C VAL A 532 18.60 -18.89 -32.04
N LEU A 533 19.30 -18.69 -33.15
CA LEU A 533 20.21 -17.57 -33.34
C LEU A 533 19.40 -16.28 -33.55
N TRP A 534 19.66 -15.27 -32.72
CA TRP A 534 19.20 -13.90 -32.98
C TRP A 534 20.35 -13.12 -33.61
N SER A 535 20.21 -12.80 -34.89
CA SER A 535 21.04 -11.82 -35.60
C SER A 535 20.64 -10.41 -35.16
N ALA A 536 21.60 -9.56 -34.84
CA ALA A 536 21.32 -8.14 -34.58
C ALA A 536 20.84 -7.45 -35.88
N PRO A 537 19.87 -6.51 -35.82
CA PRO A 537 19.49 -5.72 -36.99
C PRO A 537 20.66 -4.80 -37.40
N PRO A 538 20.84 -4.54 -38.71
CA PRO A 538 21.89 -3.65 -39.19
C PRO A 538 21.61 -2.21 -38.71
N ARG A 539 22.68 -1.50 -38.33
CA ARG A 539 22.63 -0.06 -38.04
C ARG A 539 22.30 0.71 -39.32
N PRO A 540 21.45 1.75 -39.28
CA PRO A 540 21.27 2.63 -40.42
C PRO A 540 22.55 3.45 -40.65
N SER A 541 23.03 3.42 -41.89
CA SER A 541 24.07 4.30 -42.41
C SER A 541 23.52 5.73 -42.57
N PRO A 542 24.33 6.78 -42.34
CA PRO A 542 23.90 8.16 -42.54
C PRO A 542 24.30 8.63 -43.94
N ARG A 543 23.35 9.01 -44.80
CA ARG A 543 23.56 9.86 -45.98
C ARG A 543 22.25 10.56 -46.37
N PRO A 544 22.28 11.67 -47.12
CA PRO A 544 23.05 12.89 -46.92
C PRO A 544 22.16 14.15 -47.02
N CYS A 545 22.70 15.31 -46.66
CA CYS A 545 22.12 16.61 -46.93
C CYS A 545 21.81 16.82 -48.44
N ARG A 546 20.58 17.24 -48.74
CA ARG A 546 20.16 18.01 -49.93
C ARG A 546 19.03 18.91 -49.42
N GLY A 547 18.95 20.21 -49.63
CA GLY A 547 19.51 21.09 -50.65
C GLY A 547 18.38 22.09 -50.94
N ARG A 548 18.60 23.38 -50.67
CA ARG A 548 17.64 24.44 -50.98
C ARG A 548 17.40 24.47 -52.49
N GLY A 549 16.15 24.53 -52.92
CA GLY A 549 15.75 24.72 -54.31
C GLY A 549 14.32 25.26 -54.39
N ARG A 550 14.17 26.40 -55.05
CA ARG A 550 12.96 27.24 -55.19
C ARG A 550 11.87 26.57 -56.06
N GLY A 551 10.61 26.98 -55.89
CA GLY A 551 9.65 27.01 -57.03
C GLY A 551 8.15 26.87 -56.73
N ARG A 552 7.48 28.01 -56.51
CA ARG A 552 6.15 28.47 -57.03
C ARG A 552 4.95 27.51 -57.20
N GLY A 553 3.79 27.99 -56.74
CA GLY A 553 2.44 27.77 -57.33
C GLY A 553 1.37 27.41 -56.30
N ARG A 554 0.55 28.37 -55.82
CA ARG A 554 -0.89 28.58 -56.17
C ARG A 554 -1.75 27.30 -55.98
N GLY A 555 -2.85 27.28 -55.22
CA GLY A 555 -3.61 28.32 -54.53
C GLY A 555 -4.76 27.73 -53.67
N SER A 556 -5.40 28.61 -52.89
CA SER A 556 -6.84 28.73 -52.56
C SER A 556 -7.70 27.44 -52.49
N GLY A 557 -8.54 27.17 -51.49
CA GLY A 557 -9.19 27.99 -50.47
C GLY A 557 -10.58 27.35 -50.16
N ALA A 558 -11.21 27.81 -49.07
CA ALA A 558 -12.63 27.65 -48.69
C ALA A 558 -13.08 26.39 -47.90
N SER A 559 -13.27 26.60 -46.59
CA SER A 559 -14.51 26.29 -45.84
C SER A 559 -15.23 27.64 -45.59
N PRO A 560 -16.45 27.76 -44.99
CA PRO A 560 -17.56 26.82 -44.68
C PRO A 560 -18.94 27.36 -45.20
N PRO A 561 -20.13 26.89 -44.74
CA PRO A 561 -20.86 27.61 -43.68
C PRO A 561 -21.81 26.77 -42.75
N PRO A 562 -22.35 27.38 -41.66
CA PRO A 562 -23.39 26.82 -40.77
C PRO A 562 -24.77 27.56 -40.95
N PRO A 563 -25.70 27.54 -39.96
CA PRO A 563 -26.90 26.68 -39.88
C PRO A 563 -28.23 27.42 -40.16
N ARG A 564 -29.35 26.68 -40.29
CA ARG A 564 -30.70 27.24 -40.38
C ARG A 564 -31.50 27.03 -39.09
N SER A 565 -32.20 28.10 -38.72
CA SER A 565 -33.15 28.27 -37.61
C SER A 565 -34.61 28.27 -38.12
N GLY A 566 -35.55 28.10 -37.18
CA GLY A 566 -37.00 28.33 -37.32
C GLY A 566 -37.82 27.06 -37.02
N GLY A 567 -38.84 27.03 -36.16
CA GLY A 567 -39.50 28.06 -35.36
C GLY A 567 -40.93 27.59 -35.01
N GLY A 568 -41.34 27.77 -33.75
CA GLY A 568 -42.74 27.71 -33.24
C GLY A 568 -43.36 26.31 -33.10
N ARG A 569 -44.36 26.06 -32.26
CA ARG A 569 -45.05 26.78 -31.17
C ARG A 569 -45.94 25.73 -30.46
N GLU A 570 -46.19 25.94 -29.16
CA GLU A 570 -47.42 25.59 -28.41
C GLU A 570 -47.82 24.11 -28.13
N GLY A 571 -48.19 23.84 -26.88
CA GLY A 571 -49.09 22.74 -26.49
C GLY A 571 -48.56 21.76 -25.43
N ALA A 572 -48.90 21.99 -24.15
CA ALA A 572 -48.78 21.02 -23.06
C ALA A 572 -49.93 19.97 -23.09
N PRO A 573 -50.18 19.15 -22.05
CA PRO A 573 -49.50 17.90 -21.70
C PRO A 573 -50.47 16.69 -21.64
N TRP A 574 -50.00 15.47 -21.93
CA TRP A 574 -50.60 14.19 -21.53
C TRP A 574 -49.42 13.21 -21.38
N GLY A 575 -49.22 12.47 -20.30
CA GLY A 575 -50.13 11.50 -19.70
C GLY A 575 -49.43 10.13 -19.79
N ASP A 576 -49.51 9.37 -18.71
CA ASP A 576 -48.79 8.12 -18.40
C ASP A 576 -48.91 6.95 -19.40
N GLU A 577 -48.13 5.90 -19.09
CA GLU A 577 -48.26 4.47 -19.47
C GLU A 577 -47.57 3.97 -20.77
N ALA A 578 -46.38 3.37 -20.59
CA ALA A 578 -46.08 1.93 -20.82
C ALA A 578 -44.57 1.65 -20.73
#